data_AF-A0A098LLD8-F1
#
_entry.id   AF-A0A098LLD8-F1
#
_cell.length_a   1.000
_cell.length_b   1.000
_cell.length_c   1.000
_cell.angle_alpha   90.00
_cell.angle_beta   90.00
_cell.angle_gamma   90.00
#
_symmetry.space_group_name_H-M   'P 1'
#
loop_
_entity.id
_entity.type
_entity.pdbx_description
1 polymer ?
#
loop_
_entity_poly.entity_id
_entity_poly.type
_entity_poly.pdbx_seq_one_letter_code
_entity_poly.pdbx_strand_id
1 'polypeptide(L)'
;MNIFQIIARAIIKKSFHLSVWAIEQFHDIAVYEQKAKKLQELPDGTLGKDIANCLEKNNLRLVPNFESHDLKHILLDFKMTPVDEIRMQAFMLGNGNYSIPSFAIFIFGALLLPDLWTTFYNDYINGLNSKPLKTWTIEDYAHCQTSTLRQIVTKYSVRQETKFNMISLIRFGALTAIVLGTFGMLFCLPFLFSSDITDLVGAGFPFVGGAIIASGGLITLSNLTKQTKQFIT
;
A
#
# COMPACT_ATOMS: atom_id res chain seq x y z
N MET A 1 -21.87 3.68 12.47
CA MET A 1 -21.54 3.60 11.02
C MET A 1 -22.52 4.49 10.29
N ASN A 2 -22.05 5.44 9.48
CA ASN A 2 -22.93 6.33 8.72
C ASN A 2 -23.46 5.64 7.44
N ILE A 3 -24.44 6.26 6.77
CA ILE A 3 -25.10 5.66 5.59
C ILE A 3 -24.11 5.44 4.43
N PHE A 4 -23.16 6.36 4.25
CA PHE A 4 -22.12 6.26 3.23
C PHE A 4 -21.19 5.05 3.48
N GLN A 5 -20.80 4.80 4.72
CA GLN A 5 -19.97 3.64 5.11
C GLN A 5 -20.70 2.31 4.87
N ILE A 6 -22.01 2.26 5.10
CA ILE A 6 -22.84 1.09 4.82
C ILE A 6 -22.88 0.82 3.31
N ILE A 7 -23.14 1.87 2.51
CA ILE A 7 -23.18 1.77 1.05
C ILE A 7 -21.81 1.34 0.50
N ALA A 8 -20.72 1.97 0.95
CA ALA A 8 -19.37 1.62 0.53
C ALA A 8 -19.05 0.14 0.79
N ARG A 9 -19.36 -0.38 1.99
CA ARG A 9 -19.17 -1.80 2.33
C ARG A 9 -20.05 -2.72 1.52
N ALA A 10 -21.28 -2.31 1.19
CA ALA A 10 -22.16 -3.09 0.31
C ALA A 10 -21.61 -3.17 -1.11
N ILE A 11 -21.09 -2.05 -1.66
CA ILE A 11 -20.43 -2.01 -2.97
C ILE A 11 -19.22 -2.95 -2.97
N ILE A 12 -18.32 -2.80 -2.00
CA ILE A 12 -17.11 -3.64 -1.89
C ILE A 12 -17.47 -5.12 -1.79
N LYS A 13 -18.46 -5.48 -0.95
CA LYS A 13 -18.92 -6.86 -0.82
C LYS A 13 -19.45 -7.41 -2.14
N LYS A 14 -20.28 -6.64 -2.85
CA LYS A 14 -20.84 -7.06 -4.14
C LYS A 14 -19.74 -7.21 -5.20
N SER A 15 -18.80 -6.27 -5.27
CA SER A 15 -17.65 -6.32 -6.17
C SER A 15 -16.77 -7.54 -5.91
N PHE A 16 -16.50 -7.86 -4.64
CA PHE A 16 -15.71 -9.03 -4.26
C PHE A 16 -16.37 -10.35 -4.67
N HIS A 17 -17.66 -10.52 -4.39
CA HIS A 17 -18.37 -11.73 -4.81
C HIS A 17 -18.43 -11.86 -6.34
N LEU A 18 -18.59 -10.74 -7.05
CA LEU A 18 -18.56 -10.73 -8.51
C LEU A 18 -17.20 -11.15 -9.06
N SER A 19 -16.10 -10.68 -8.46
CA SER A 19 -14.75 -11.08 -8.89
C SER A 19 -14.46 -12.56 -8.63
N VAL A 20 -14.84 -13.08 -7.46
CA VAL A 20 -14.67 -14.51 -7.14
C VAL A 20 -15.48 -15.37 -8.11
N TRP A 21 -16.76 -15.04 -8.30
CA TRP A 21 -17.63 -15.75 -9.24
C TRP A 21 -17.05 -15.75 -10.66
N ALA A 22 -16.52 -14.61 -11.13
CA ALA A 22 -15.91 -14.52 -12.45
C ALA A 22 -14.68 -15.44 -12.56
N ILE A 23 -13.79 -15.43 -11.58
CA ILE A 23 -12.58 -16.26 -11.56
C ILE A 23 -12.93 -17.76 -11.61
N GLU A 24 -13.96 -18.18 -10.87
CA GLU A 24 -14.42 -19.57 -10.85
C GLU A 24 -14.92 -20.06 -12.21
N GLN A 25 -15.48 -19.18 -13.06
CA GLN A 25 -15.92 -19.58 -14.40
C GLN A 25 -14.77 -19.90 -15.36
N PHE A 26 -13.56 -19.38 -15.10
CA PHE A 26 -12.43 -19.46 -16.03
C PHE A 26 -11.35 -20.46 -15.62
N HIS A 27 -11.53 -21.24 -14.55
CA HIS A 27 -10.50 -22.13 -14.03
C HIS A 27 -10.97 -23.58 -13.85
N ASP A 28 -10.09 -24.53 -14.15
CA ASP A 28 -10.34 -25.97 -14.02
C ASP A 28 -10.19 -26.44 -12.56
N ILE A 29 -11.28 -26.94 -11.99
CA ILE A 29 -11.49 -27.12 -10.54
C ILE A 29 -10.93 -28.47 -10.05
N ALA A 30 -10.84 -29.47 -10.92
CA ALA A 30 -10.62 -30.86 -10.51
C ALA A 30 -9.22 -31.12 -9.90
N VAL A 31 -8.18 -30.46 -10.41
CA VAL A 31 -6.80 -30.60 -9.93
C VAL A 31 -6.63 -30.04 -8.51
N TYR A 32 -7.35 -28.97 -8.20
CA TYR A 32 -7.20 -28.23 -6.95
C TYR A 32 -8.01 -28.81 -5.80
N GLU A 33 -9.10 -29.55 -6.09
CA GLU A 33 -9.76 -30.39 -5.09
C GLU A 33 -8.84 -31.49 -4.57
N GLN A 34 -8.05 -32.12 -5.43
CA GLN A 34 -7.09 -33.14 -4.97
C GLN A 34 -6.00 -32.53 -4.10
N LYS A 35 -5.53 -31.32 -4.43
CA LYS A 35 -4.53 -30.62 -3.63
C LYS A 35 -5.09 -30.19 -2.27
N ALA A 36 -6.30 -29.66 -2.22
CA ALA A 36 -6.98 -29.33 -0.96
C ALA A 36 -7.13 -30.57 -0.06
N LYS A 37 -7.49 -31.73 -0.63
CA LYS A 37 -7.56 -32.99 0.12
C LYS A 37 -6.21 -33.40 0.71
N LYS A 38 -5.12 -33.30 -0.06
CA LYS A 38 -3.76 -33.56 0.43
C LYS A 38 -3.38 -32.64 1.60
N LEU A 39 -3.77 -31.37 1.54
CA LEU A 39 -3.56 -30.42 2.65
C LEU A 39 -4.39 -30.79 3.89
N GLN A 40 -5.59 -31.33 3.70
CA GLN A 40 -6.47 -31.78 4.78
C GLN A 40 -5.94 -33.03 5.51
N GLU A 41 -5.12 -33.85 4.86
CA GLU A 41 -4.48 -35.03 5.47
C GLU A 41 -3.30 -34.68 6.39
N LEU A 42 -2.84 -33.42 6.38
CA LEU A 42 -1.72 -32.99 7.20
C LEU A 42 -2.07 -32.94 8.70
N PRO A 43 -1.05 -33.04 9.59
CA PRO A 43 -1.25 -32.94 11.03
C PRO A 43 -1.83 -31.59 11.47
N ASP A 44 -2.60 -31.60 12.55
CA ASP A 44 -3.18 -30.37 13.12
C ASP A 44 -2.10 -29.36 13.56
N GLY A 45 -2.36 -28.08 13.25
CA GLY A 45 -1.45 -26.98 13.52
C GLY A 45 -0.35 -26.76 12.47
N THR A 46 -0.29 -27.61 11.44
CA THR A 46 0.50 -27.33 10.23
C THR A 46 -0.21 -26.30 9.34
N LEU A 47 0.57 -25.53 8.59
CA LEU A 47 0.05 -24.48 7.72
C LEU A 47 -0.93 -25.03 6.67
N GLY A 48 -0.62 -26.17 6.07
CA GLY A 48 -1.48 -26.77 5.06
C GLY A 48 -2.82 -27.22 5.65
N LYS A 49 -2.82 -27.82 6.84
CA LYS A 49 -4.06 -28.19 7.54
C LYS A 49 -4.90 -26.97 7.87
N ASP A 50 -4.28 -25.89 8.33
CA ASP A 50 -4.98 -24.64 8.64
C ASP A 50 -5.55 -23.95 7.39
N ILE A 51 -4.85 -24.02 6.24
CA ILE A 51 -5.37 -23.56 4.94
C ILE A 51 -6.61 -24.37 4.54
N ALA A 52 -6.53 -25.70 4.59
CA ALA A 52 -7.65 -26.57 4.24
C ALA A 52 -8.88 -26.31 5.12
N ASN A 53 -8.69 -26.22 6.44
CA ASN A 53 -9.75 -25.93 7.39
C ASN A 53 -10.39 -24.55 7.14
N CYS A 54 -9.59 -23.54 6.76
CA CYS A 54 -10.10 -22.21 6.47
C CYS A 54 -10.94 -22.17 5.18
N LEU A 55 -10.47 -22.85 4.13
CA LEU A 55 -11.21 -22.96 2.86
C LEU A 55 -12.57 -23.65 3.08
N GLU A 56 -12.57 -24.79 3.77
CA GLU A 56 -13.80 -25.51 4.11
C GLU A 56 -14.77 -24.65 4.93
N LYS A 57 -14.27 -23.97 5.98
CA LYS A 57 -15.08 -23.09 6.82
C LYS A 57 -15.74 -21.94 6.06
N ASN A 58 -15.08 -21.42 5.02
CA ASN A 58 -15.60 -20.30 4.23
C ASN A 58 -16.34 -20.77 2.96
N ASN A 59 -16.52 -22.08 2.75
CA ASN A 59 -17.01 -22.68 1.49
C ASN A 59 -16.26 -22.17 0.26
N LEU A 60 -14.95 -21.97 0.40
CA LEU A 60 -14.05 -21.53 -0.66
C LEU A 60 -13.26 -22.72 -1.18
N ARG A 61 -12.82 -22.62 -2.43
CA ARG A 61 -11.95 -23.61 -3.08
C ARG A 61 -10.59 -22.97 -3.35
N LEU A 62 -9.55 -23.79 -3.36
CA LEU A 62 -8.21 -23.33 -3.71
C LEU A 62 -8.20 -22.90 -5.18
N VAL A 63 -7.75 -21.67 -5.45
CA VAL A 63 -7.76 -21.13 -6.81
C VAL A 63 -6.37 -21.30 -7.48
N PRO A 64 -6.29 -21.87 -8.70
CA PRO A 64 -5.07 -21.94 -9.50
C PRO A 64 -4.28 -20.63 -9.53
N ASN A 65 -2.97 -20.68 -9.28
CA ASN A 65 -2.06 -19.52 -9.25
C ASN A 65 -2.33 -18.48 -8.14
N PHE A 66 -3.33 -18.68 -7.29
CA PHE A 66 -3.63 -17.84 -6.11
C PHE A 66 -3.40 -18.59 -4.79
N GLU A 67 -2.73 -19.74 -4.83
CA GLU A 67 -2.48 -20.58 -3.66
C GLU A 67 -1.56 -19.88 -2.65
N SER A 68 -0.47 -19.28 -3.13
CA SER A 68 0.41 -18.45 -2.31
C SER A 68 -0.29 -17.18 -1.80
N HIS A 69 -1.44 -16.80 -2.39
CA HIS A 69 -2.28 -15.73 -1.87
C HIS A 69 -3.13 -16.23 -0.68
N ASP A 70 -3.81 -17.36 -0.84
CA ASP A 70 -4.62 -17.97 0.22
C ASP A 70 -3.81 -18.32 1.47
N LEU A 71 -2.55 -18.75 1.28
CA LEU A 71 -1.58 -18.97 2.35
C LEU A 71 -1.40 -17.73 3.24
N LYS A 72 -1.42 -16.52 2.67
CA LYS A 72 -1.15 -15.28 3.40
C LYS A 72 -2.27 -14.93 4.37
N HIS A 73 -3.52 -15.27 4.05
CA HIS A 73 -4.64 -15.09 4.98
C HIS A 73 -4.39 -15.84 6.29
N ILE A 74 -3.92 -17.08 6.19
CA ILE A 74 -3.62 -17.92 7.36
C ILE A 74 -2.34 -17.47 8.05
N LEU A 75 -1.32 -17.13 7.28
CA LEU A 75 -0.03 -16.73 7.84
C LEU A 75 -0.12 -15.36 8.56
N LEU A 76 -0.96 -14.44 8.09
CA LEU A 76 -1.07 -13.08 8.61
C LEU A 76 -2.32 -12.83 9.45
N ASP A 77 -3.18 -13.84 9.60
CA ASP A 77 -4.43 -13.78 10.35
C ASP A 77 -5.47 -12.80 9.78
N PHE A 78 -5.44 -12.55 8.46
CA PHE A 78 -6.49 -11.80 7.77
C PHE A 78 -7.65 -12.71 7.38
N LYS A 79 -8.88 -12.33 7.73
CA LYS A 79 -10.06 -13.14 7.39
C LYS A 79 -10.37 -13.04 5.90
N MET A 80 -11.07 -14.04 5.37
CA MET A 80 -11.60 -14.07 4.01
C MET A 80 -12.83 -13.14 3.86
N THR A 81 -12.72 -11.89 4.31
CA THR A 81 -13.79 -10.88 4.17
C THR A 81 -13.35 -9.79 3.20
N PRO A 82 -14.27 -9.14 2.47
CA PRO A 82 -13.90 -8.10 1.50
C PRO A 82 -13.11 -6.92 2.09
N VAL A 83 -13.32 -6.61 3.37
CA VAL A 83 -12.58 -5.55 4.06
C VAL A 83 -11.19 -6.04 4.46
N ASP A 84 -11.08 -7.25 5.01
CA ASP A 84 -9.77 -7.82 5.36
C ASP A 84 -8.93 -8.14 4.12
N GLU A 85 -9.55 -8.38 2.97
CA GLU A 85 -8.87 -8.46 1.68
C GLU A 85 -8.12 -7.15 1.38
N ILE A 86 -8.80 -6.00 1.46
CA ILE A 86 -8.20 -4.68 1.25
C ILE A 86 -7.09 -4.42 2.26
N ARG A 87 -7.31 -4.77 3.53
CA ARG A 87 -6.30 -4.64 4.60
C ARG A 87 -5.07 -5.50 4.34
N MET A 88 -5.27 -6.74 3.90
CA MET A 88 -4.18 -7.62 3.50
C MET A 88 -3.42 -7.04 2.31
N GLN A 89 -4.11 -6.44 1.33
CA GLN A 89 -3.41 -5.76 0.23
C GLN A 89 -2.59 -4.56 0.72
N ALA A 90 -3.07 -3.79 1.71
CA ALA A 90 -2.28 -2.75 2.35
C ALA A 90 -0.99 -3.31 2.99
N PHE A 91 -1.11 -4.43 3.72
CA PHE A 91 0.04 -5.15 4.28
C PHE A 91 0.99 -5.64 3.17
N MET A 92 0.48 -6.23 2.10
CA MET A 92 1.29 -6.75 0.99
C MET A 92 2.11 -5.66 0.32
N LEU A 93 1.52 -4.48 0.12
CA LEU A 93 2.22 -3.31 -0.39
C LEU A 93 3.35 -2.88 0.55
N GLY A 94 3.12 -2.91 1.87
CA GLY A 94 4.17 -2.66 2.86
C GLY A 94 5.29 -3.69 2.83
N ASN A 95 4.93 -4.97 2.68
CA ASN A 95 5.87 -6.10 2.63
C ASN A 95 6.76 -6.10 1.36
N GLY A 96 6.45 -5.26 0.37
CA GLY A 96 7.14 -5.26 -0.93
C GLY A 96 6.64 -6.33 -1.90
N ASN A 97 5.51 -6.97 -1.60
CA ASN A 97 4.90 -7.99 -2.44
C ASN A 97 3.94 -7.37 -3.45
N TYR A 98 4.52 -6.69 -4.44
CA TYR A 98 3.79 -5.92 -5.43
C TYR A 98 3.17 -6.80 -6.51
N SER A 99 1.85 -6.66 -6.69
CA SER A 99 1.11 -7.23 -7.82
C SER A 99 0.09 -6.22 -8.34
N ILE A 100 -0.25 -6.30 -9.63
CA ILE A 100 -1.28 -5.43 -10.24
C ILE A 100 -2.62 -5.56 -9.48
N PRO A 101 -3.12 -6.77 -9.15
CA PRO A 101 -4.31 -6.92 -8.31
C PRO A 101 -4.19 -6.24 -6.94
N SER A 102 -3.03 -6.34 -6.28
CA SER A 102 -2.83 -5.73 -4.95
C SER A 102 -3.01 -4.22 -4.98
N PHE A 103 -2.43 -3.54 -5.98
CA PHE A 103 -2.62 -2.10 -6.14
C PHE A 103 -4.06 -1.74 -6.47
N ALA A 104 -4.69 -2.47 -7.41
CA ALA A 104 -6.06 -2.18 -7.84
C ALA A 104 -7.06 -2.32 -6.69
N ILE A 105 -7.00 -3.43 -5.94
CA ILE A 105 -7.89 -3.70 -4.80
C ILE A 105 -7.64 -2.69 -3.68
N PHE A 106 -6.36 -2.38 -3.37
CA PHE A 106 -6.05 -1.42 -2.32
C PHE A 106 -6.51 -0.01 -2.67
N ILE A 107 -6.25 0.49 -3.88
CA ILE A 107 -6.69 1.83 -4.31
C ILE A 107 -8.21 1.91 -4.28
N PHE A 108 -8.91 0.91 -4.81
CA PHE A 108 -10.37 0.84 -4.78
C PHE A 108 -10.92 0.89 -3.35
N GLY A 109 -10.33 0.09 -2.45
CA GLY A 109 -10.71 0.05 -1.04
C GLY A 109 -10.39 1.35 -0.30
N ALA A 110 -9.21 1.93 -0.51
CA ALA A 110 -8.78 3.17 0.12
C ALA A 110 -9.69 4.35 -0.25
N LEU A 111 -10.16 4.43 -1.50
CA LEU A 111 -11.09 5.48 -1.93
C LEU A 111 -12.48 5.32 -1.29
N LEU A 112 -12.95 4.08 -1.10
CA LEU A 112 -14.28 3.80 -0.56
C LEU A 112 -14.34 3.75 0.97
N LEU A 113 -13.21 3.53 1.65
CA LEU A 113 -13.12 3.32 3.09
C LEU A 113 -12.17 4.32 3.79
N PRO A 114 -12.47 5.63 3.74
CA PRO A 114 -11.66 6.64 4.43
C PRO A 114 -11.64 6.44 5.95
N ASP A 115 -12.66 5.80 6.51
CA ASP A 115 -12.74 5.49 7.94
C ASP A 115 -11.72 4.43 8.39
N LEU A 116 -11.12 3.68 7.47
CA LEU A 116 -10.12 2.66 7.77
C LEU A 116 -8.69 3.06 7.39
N TRP A 117 -8.44 4.31 6.98
CA TRP A 117 -7.11 4.75 6.56
C TRP A 117 -6.04 4.56 7.63
N THR A 118 -6.35 4.84 8.89
CA THR A 118 -5.42 4.57 10.01
C THR A 118 -5.12 3.07 10.12
N THR A 119 -6.13 2.22 9.95
CA THR A 119 -5.96 0.76 9.95
C THR A 119 -5.10 0.30 8.78
N PHE A 120 -5.37 0.80 7.57
CA PHE A 120 -4.57 0.49 6.38
C PHE A 120 -3.13 0.94 6.51
N TYR A 121 -2.90 2.11 7.10
CA TYR A 121 -1.56 2.60 7.39
C TYR A 121 -0.85 1.68 8.38
N ASN A 122 -1.51 1.27 9.47
CA ASN A 122 -0.93 0.33 10.43
C ASN A 122 -0.63 -1.03 9.78
N ASP A 123 -1.55 -1.55 8.97
CA ASP A 123 -1.34 -2.81 8.23
C ASP A 123 -0.17 -2.68 7.24
N TYR A 124 0.00 -1.54 6.57
CA TYR A 124 1.16 -1.24 5.71
C TYR A 124 2.47 -1.17 6.51
N ILE A 125 2.49 -0.51 7.68
CA ILE A 125 3.66 -0.47 8.56
C ILE A 125 4.01 -1.87 9.09
N ASN A 126 3.01 -2.68 9.44
CA ASN A 126 3.22 -4.08 9.81
C ASN A 126 3.82 -4.88 8.65
N GLY A 127 3.35 -4.62 7.42
CA GLY A 127 3.93 -5.18 6.20
C GLY A 127 5.41 -4.82 6.05
N LEU A 128 5.77 -3.55 6.20
CA LEU A 128 7.15 -3.08 6.13
C LEU A 128 8.07 -3.75 7.17
N ASN A 129 7.54 -4.01 8.36
CA ASN A 129 8.27 -4.62 9.47
C ASN A 129 8.22 -6.16 9.45
N SER A 130 7.78 -6.78 8.36
CA SER A 130 7.62 -8.23 8.25
C SER A 130 8.55 -8.85 7.21
N LYS A 131 8.84 -10.15 7.34
CA LYS A 131 9.73 -10.85 6.41
C LYS A 131 9.12 -10.83 5.00
N PRO A 132 9.89 -10.55 3.93
CA PRO A 132 9.37 -10.59 2.57
C PRO A 132 8.71 -11.94 2.25
N LEU A 133 7.45 -11.89 1.82
CA LEU A 133 6.60 -13.07 1.58
C LEU A 133 6.47 -13.44 0.10
N LYS A 134 7.09 -12.67 -0.81
CA LYS A 134 6.96 -12.85 -2.27
C LYS A 134 7.33 -14.27 -2.74
N THR A 135 8.29 -14.91 -2.07
CA THR A 135 8.83 -16.22 -2.47
C THR A 135 8.20 -17.39 -1.70
N TRP A 136 7.23 -17.15 -0.82
CA TRP A 136 6.65 -18.21 0.01
C TRP A 136 5.55 -18.93 -0.76
N THR A 137 5.61 -20.25 -0.78
CA THR A 137 4.68 -21.14 -1.49
C THR A 137 4.06 -22.15 -0.52
N ILE A 138 2.95 -22.77 -0.91
CA ILE A 138 2.34 -23.82 -0.07
C ILE A 138 3.25 -25.04 -0.03
N GLU A 139 3.88 -25.40 -1.14
CA GLU A 139 4.73 -26.58 -1.30
C GLU A 139 5.87 -26.60 -0.29
N ASP A 140 6.50 -25.44 -0.09
CA ASP A 140 7.66 -25.31 0.78
C ASP A 140 7.29 -25.30 2.28
N TYR A 141 6.11 -24.79 2.62
CA TYR A 141 5.76 -24.44 4.00
C TYR A 141 4.53 -25.16 4.57
N ALA A 142 3.79 -25.94 3.78
CA ALA A 142 2.56 -26.61 4.22
C ALA A 142 2.75 -27.54 5.43
N HIS A 143 3.91 -28.20 5.51
CA HIS A 143 4.24 -29.13 6.59
C HIS A 143 4.77 -28.43 7.86
N CYS A 144 5.05 -27.14 7.80
CA CYS A 144 5.57 -26.39 8.93
C CYS A 144 4.44 -25.97 9.88
N GLN A 145 4.77 -25.81 11.16
CA GLN A 145 3.82 -25.32 12.16
C GLN A 145 3.44 -23.85 11.91
N THR A 146 2.15 -23.56 11.82
CA THR A 146 1.63 -22.20 11.54
C THR A 146 2.11 -21.18 12.57
N SER A 147 2.14 -21.55 13.85
CA SER A 147 2.60 -20.67 14.93
C SER A 147 4.07 -20.28 14.78
N THR A 148 4.93 -21.22 14.37
CA THR A 148 6.35 -20.97 14.12
C THR A 148 6.54 -20.04 12.94
N LEU A 149 5.81 -20.26 11.83
CA LEU A 149 5.88 -19.40 10.65
C LEU A 149 5.40 -17.98 10.97
N ARG A 150 4.28 -17.83 11.70
CA ARG A 150 3.78 -16.53 12.19
C ARG A 150 4.84 -15.79 13.00
N GLN A 151 5.54 -16.49 13.89
CA GLN A 151 6.64 -15.89 14.66
C GLN A 151 7.80 -15.46 13.76
N ILE A 152 8.17 -16.25 12.75
CA ILE A 152 9.24 -15.88 11.80
C ILE A 152 8.89 -14.62 11.03
N VAL A 153 7.63 -14.48 10.61
CA VAL A 153 7.16 -13.29 9.87
C VAL A 153 7.10 -12.06 10.78
N THR A 154 6.62 -12.22 12.01
CA THR A 154 6.35 -11.10 12.95
C THR A 154 7.59 -10.65 13.72
N LYS A 155 8.44 -11.58 14.16
CA LYS A 155 9.72 -11.26 14.85
C LYS A 155 10.82 -10.87 13.86
N TYR A 156 10.48 -10.66 12.60
CA TYR A 156 11.41 -10.15 11.61
C TYR A 156 11.78 -8.71 11.99
N SER A 157 12.86 -8.56 12.75
CA SER A 157 13.40 -7.24 13.06
C SER A 157 14.03 -6.70 11.79
N VAL A 158 13.28 -5.92 11.03
CA VAL A 158 13.88 -5.09 10.00
C VAL A 158 14.69 -4.04 10.71
N ARG A 159 16.01 -4.24 10.79
CA ARG A 159 16.96 -3.13 10.87
C ARG A 159 16.95 -2.42 9.52
N GLN A 160 15.81 -1.84 9.14
CA GLN A 160 15.73 -0.84 8.11
C GLN A 160 15.13 0.37 8.78
N GLU A 161 15.95 1.41 8.93
CA GLU A 161 15.42 2.74 8.95
C GLU A 161 14.53 2.88 7.71
N THR A 162 13.21 2.83 7.90
CA THR A 162 12.26 3.43 6.99
C THR A 162 12.41 4.94 7.09
N LYS A 163 13.61 5.44 6.76
CA LYS A 163 13.73 6.68 6.02
C LYS A 163 13.14 6.37 4.65
N PHE A 164 11.80 6.31 4.56
CA PHE A 164 11.11 6.88 3.41
C PHE A 164 11.91 8.12 3.08
N ASN A 165 12.55 8.18 1.91
CA ASN A 165 13.74 9.01 1.69
C ASN A 165 13.36 10.49 1.84
N MET A 166 13.23 10.93 3.09
CA MET A 166 12.56 12.15 3.53
C MET A 166 13.40 13.31 3.02
N ILE A 167 14.71 13.09 2.99
CA ILE A 167 15.68 13.94 2.33
C ILE A 167 15.37 14.06 0.82
N SER A 168 15.06 12.97 0.11
CA SER A 168 14.66 13.01 -1.30
C SER A 168 13.32 13.72 -1.52
N LEU A 169 12.33 13.47 -0.66
CA LEU A 169 11.01 14.12 -0.73
C LEU A 169 11.11 15.63 -0.45
N ILE A 170 11.84 16.03 0.59
CA ILE A 170 12.08 17.45 0.92
C ILE A 170 12.91 18.11 -0.20
N ARG A 171 13.91 17.42 -0.79
CA ARG A 171 14.64 17.93 -1.96
C ARG A 171 13.71 18.18 -3.15
N PHE A 172 12.81 17.24 -3.44
CA PHE A 172 11.83 17.39 -4.52
C PHE A 172 10.85 18.55 -4.26
N GLY A 173 10.33 18.65 -3.02
CA GLY A 173 9.48 19.76 -2.59
C GLY A 173 10.18 21.12 -2.69
N ALA A 174 11.46 21.20 -2.30
CA ALA A 174 12.25 22.42 -2.41
C ALA A 174 12.51 22.82 -3.87
N LEU A 175 12.86 21.86 -4.75
CA LEU A 175 13.06 22.12 -6.18
C LEU A 175 11.78 22.59 -6.87
N THR A 176 10.66 21.93 -6.58
CA THR A 176 9.35 22.31 -7.14
C THR A 176 8.92 23.72 -6.68
N ALA A 177 9.13 24.06 -5.40
CA ALA A 177 8.89 25.41 -4.90
C ALA A 177 9.75 26.47 -5.63
N ILE A 178 11.04 26.19 -5.87
CA ILE A 178 11.91 27.09 -6.65
C ILE A 178 11.35 27.28 -8.06
N VAL A 179 11.11 26.19 -8.78
CA VAL A 179 10.66 26.24 -10.19
C VAL A 179 9.32 26.98 -10.32
N LEU A 180 8.33 26.65 -9.48
CA LEU A 180 7.02 27.30 -9.52
C LEU A 180 7.09 28.77 -9.09
N GLY A 181 7.89 29.09 -8.06
CA GLY A 181 8.10 30.46 -7.62
C GLY A 181 8.78 31.32 -8.69
N THR A 182 9.84 30.82 -9.33
CA THR A 182 10.53 31.53 -10.41
C THR A 182 9.66 31.66 -11.66
N PHE A 183 8.92 30.61 -12.01
CA PHE A 183 7.99 30.65 -13.15
C PHE A 183 6.88 31.68 -12.91
N GLY A 184 6.29 31.71 -11.71
CA GLY A 184 5.29 32.71 -11.33
C GLY A 184 5.81 34.14 -11.43
N MET A 185 7.06 34.39 -10.99
CA MET A 185 7.71 35.69 -11.16
C MET A 185 7.91 36.08 -12.63
N LEU A 186 8.38 35.14 -13.46
CA LEU A 186 8.57 35.38 -14.91
C LEU A 186 7.24 35.67 -15.61
N PHE A 187 6.17 34.97 -15.22
CA PHE A 187 4.83 35.21 -15.75
C PHE A 187 4.30 36.62 -15.40
N CYS A 188 4.64 37.14 -14.22
CA CYS A 188 4.22 38.47 -13.78
C CYS A 188 5.03 39.61 -14.42
N LEU A 189 6.22 39.32 -14.96
CA LEU A 189 7.16 40.31 -15.48
C LEU A 189 6.58 41.27 -16.54
N PRO A 190 5.83 40.84 -17.57
CA PRO A 190 5.25 41.78 -18.54
C PRO A 190 4.20 42.72 -17.92
N PHE A 191 3.46 42.28 -16.90
CA PHE A 191 2.38 43.04 -16.26
C PHE A 191 2.90 44.05 -15.24
N LEU A 192 4.08 43.83 -14.67
CA LEU A 192 4.76 44.79 -13.77
C LEU A 192 5.13 46.11 -14.45
N PHE A 193 5.16 46.12 -15.79
CA PHE A 193 5.41 47.33 -16.58
C PHE A 193 4.13 47.85 -17.26
N SER A 194 2.95 47.32 -16.89
CA SER A 194 1.67 47.83 -17.37
C SER A 194 1.40 49.23 -16.79
N SER A 195 0.69 50.05 -17.56
CA SER A 195 0.23 51.37 -17.11
C SER A 195 -1.08 51.31 -16.33
N ASP A 196 -1.76 50.16 -16.33
CA ASP A 196 -2.95 49.91 -15.51
C ASP A 196 -2.55 49.50 -14.09
N ILE A 197 -3.07 50.21 -13.10
CA ILE A 197 -2.83 49.94 -11.67
C ILE A 197 -3.38 48.56 -11.27
N THR A 198 -4.44 48.09 -11.93
CA THR A 198 -5.04 46.78 -11.68
C THR A 198 -4.08 45.65 -12.08
N ASP A 199 -3.44 45.78 -13.23
CA ASP A 199 -2.42 44.84 -13.71
C ASP A 199 -1.16 44.89 -12.85
N LEU A 200 -0.73 46.10 -12.47
CA LEU A 200 0.46 46.31 -11.65
C LEU A 200 0.29 45.69 -10.25
N VAL A 201 -0.85 45.91 -9.61
CA VAL A 201 -1.16 45.34 -8.30
C VAL A 201 -1.40 43.82 -8.42
N GLY A 202 -2.12 43.40 -9.46
CA GLY A 202 -2.40 42.00 -9.76
C GLY A 202 -1.16 41.16 -10.04
N ALA A 203 -0.11 41.75 -10.60
CA ALA A 203 1.18 41.10 -10.85
C ALA A 203 2.21 41.32 -9.72
N GLY A 204 2.14 42.45 -9.02
CA GLY A 204 3.05 42.80 -7.93
C GLY A 204 3.00 41.85 -6.74
N PHE A 205 1.81 41.55 -6.23
CA PHE A 205 1.66 40.64 -5.08
C PHE A 205 2.11 39.21 -5.39
N PRO A 206 1.71 38.59 -6.53
CA PRO A 206 2.21 37.25 -6.89
C PRO A 206 3.70 37.23 -7.19
N PHE A 207 4.29 38.30 -7.72
CA PHE A 207 5.74 38.38 -7.93
C PHE A 207 6.50 38.31 -6.59
N VAL A 208 6.06 39.09 -5.59
CA VAL A 208 6.65 39.04 -4.24
C VAL A 208 6.41 37.67 -3.58
N GLY A 209 5.21 37.11 -3.71
CA GLY A 209 4.90 35.77 -3.22
C GLY A 209 5.79 34.69 -3.85
N GLY A 210 6.00 34.75 -5.16
CA GLY A 210 6.90 33.86 -5.90
C GLY A 210 8.35 33.97 -5.42
N ALA A 211 8.82 35.19 -5.14
CA ALA A 211 10.17 35.43 -4.60
C ALA A 211 10.36 34.79 -3.22
N ILE A 212 9.37 34.92 -2.33
CA ILE A 212 9.39 34.31 -0.98
C ILE A 212 9.43 32.78 -1.09
N ILE A 213 8.56 32.19 -1.92
CA ILE A 213 8.48 30.73 -2.10
C ILE A 213 9.79 30.18 -2.69
N ALA A 214 10.32 30.81 -3.73
CA ALA A 214 11.58 30.38 -4.35
C ALA A 214 12.77 30.49 -3.37
N SER A 215 12.83 31.57 -2.60
CA SER A 215 13.86 31.76 -1.56
C SER A 215 13.77 30.71 -0.46
N GLY A 216 12.56 30.38 0.00
CA GLY A 216 12.32 29.31 0.98
C GLY A 216 12.78 27.93 0.49
N GLY A 217 12.54 27.63 -0.79
CA GLY A 217 13.05 26.41 -1.44
C GLY A 217 14.59 26.37 -1.47
N LEU A 218 15.24 27.49 -1.82
CA LEU A 218 16.70 27.61 -1.82
C LEU A 218 17.33 27.42 -0.44
N ILE A 219 16.75 28.05 0.60
CA ILE A 219 17.21 27.90 2.00
C ILE A 219 17.09 26.44 2.44
N THR A 220 15.99 25.78 2.08
CA THR A 220 15.76 24.37 2.40
C THR A 220 16.82 23.48 1.75
N LEU A 221 17.14 23.69 0.47
CA LEU A 221 18.21 22.96 -0.24
C LEU A 221 19.60 23.21 0.37
N SER A 222 19.89 24.45 0.76
CA SER A 222 21.15 24.81 1.42
C SER A 222 21.31 24.08 2.76
N ASN A 223 20.26 24.05 3.58
CA ASN A 223 20.25 23.38 4.87
C ASN A 223 20.39 21.85 4.73
N LEU A 224 19.72 21.24 3.74
CA LEU A 224 19.86 19.81 3.47
C LEU A 224 21.29 19.44 3.05
N THR A 225 21.96 20.31 2.29
CA THR A 225 23.35 20.10 1.85
C THR A 225 24.32 20.18 3.03
N LYS A 226 24.12 21.15 3.95
CA LYS A 226 24.90 21.27 5.19
C LYS A 226 24.74 20.06 6.11
N GLN A 227 23.50 19.60 6.33
CA GLN A 227 23.22 18.41 7.15
C GLN A 227 23.86 17.16 6.54
N THR A 228 23.72 16.94 5.23
CA THR A 228 24.34 15.79 4.55
C THR A 228 25.85 15.77 4.74
N LYS A 229 26.52 16.93 4.72
CA LYS A 229 27.97 17.04 4.92
C LYS A 229 28.41 16.72 6.35
N GLN A 230 27.61 17.11 7.35
CA GLN A 230 27.87 16.80 8.76
C GLN A 230 27.71 15.30 9.09
N PHE A 231 26.88 14.56 8.36
CA PHE A 231 26.72 13.11 8.56
C PHE A 231 27.85 12.26 7.93
N ILE A 232 28.69 12.86 7.08
CA ILE A 232 29.76 12.16 6.32
C ILE A 232 31.16 12.46 6.91
N THR A 233 31.26 13.35 7.90
CA THR A 233 32.51 13.68 8.61
C THR A 233 32.49 13.06 10.00
#